data_AF-A0A2E0FCT9-F1
#
_entry.id   AF-A0A2E0FCT9-F1
#
_cell.length_a   1.000
_cell.length_b   1.000
_cell.length_c   1.000
_cell.angle_alpha   90.00
_cell.angle_beta   90.00
_cell.angle_gamma   90.00
#
_symmetry.space_group_name_H-M   'P 1'
#
loop_
_entity.id
_entity.type
_entity.pdbx_description
1 polymer ?
#
loop_
_entity_poly.entity_id
_entity_poly.type
_entity_poly.pdbx_seq_one_letter_code
_entity_poly.pdbx_strand_id
1 'polypeptide(L)'
;MISCSKDGESLVDPDALTDHEIIAHSNNRVSSLLMTKNEYKNWVDNDEFTNSEKRTSLTNDIYKKYADKYDFIFFILNEPSIPENLSYYGKLIGVSNNVEGTGQGIYDYSTQYGSSGKLKAIMQLTGLEYLRGGPALHELAHNWANFGIDSHYIDGPGNNISSFN
;
A
#
# COMPACT_ATOMS: atom_id res chain seq x y z
N MET A 1 -0.83 -8.15 3.50
CA MET A 1 -0.44 -8.99 2.34
C MET A 1 -1.36 -10.20 2.28
N ILE A 2 -2.46 -10.14 1.52
CA ILE A 2 -3.36 -11.28 1.34
C ILE A 2 -2.89 -12.02 0.09
N SER A 3 -2.44 -13.27 0.22
CA SER A 3 -2.06 -14.11 -0.92
C SER A 3 -2.68 -15.49 -0.81
N CYS A 4 -3.09 -16.02 -1.96
CA CYS A 4 -3.53 -17.39 -2.15
C CYS A 4 -2.46 -18.11 -2.97
N SER A 5 -1.52 -18.79 -2.33
CA SER A 5 -0.56 -19.65 -3.02
C SER A 5 -1.00 -21.10 -3.10
N LYS A 6 -0.43 -21.82 -4.05
CA LYS A 6 -0.53 -23.27 -4.17
C LYS A 6 0.31 -23.93 -3.06
N ASP A 7 -0.15 -25.07 -2.55
CA ASP A 7 0.61 -25.89 -1.60
C ASP A 7 2.04 -26.16 -2.12
N GLY A 8 3.03 -25.97 -1.25
CA GLY A 8 4.44 -26.27 -1.51
C GLY A 8 5.31 -25.10 -1.97
N GLU A 9 4.76 -23.91 -2.25
CA GLU A 9 5.58 -22.71 -2.50
C GLU A 9 5.97 -22.03 -1.17
N SER A 10 7.28 -21.99 -0.89
CA SER A 10 7.81 -21.17 0.20
C SER A 10 7.80 -19.70 -0.23
N LEU A 11 6.87 -18.93 0.34
CA LEU A 11 6.75 -17.49 0.09
C LEU A 11 7.57 -16.64 1.07
N VAL A 12 8.07 -17.27 2.12
CA VAL A 12 8.75 -16.64 3.25
C VAL A 12 10.06 -17.37 3.46
N ASP A 13 11.14 -16.63 3.55
CA ASP A 13 12.42 -17.11 4.05
C ASP A 13 12.43 -16.95 5.59
N PRO A 14 12.38 -18.04 6.37
CA PRO A 14 12.37 -17.96 7.82
C PRO A 14 13.71 -17.47 8.39
N ASP A 15 14.81 -17.62 7.64
CA ASP A 15 16.17 -17.31 8.09
C ASP A 15 16.68 -15.95 7.58
N ALA A 16 15.84 -15.21 6.85
CA ALA A 16 16.16 -13.88 6.34
C ALA A 16 16.53 -12.91 7.46
N LEU A 17 17.67 -12.23 7.30
CA LEU A 17 18.12 -11.17 8.18
C LEU A 17 17.45 -9.85 7.77
N THR A 18 16.43 -9.46 8.53
CA THR A 18 15.69 -8.20 8.38
C THR A 18 16.08 -7.18 9.46
N ASP A 19 15.92 -5.90 9.14
CA ASP A 19 16.15 -4.79 10.07
C ASP A 19 15.02 -4.73 11.11
N HIS A 20 13.80 -5.12 10.71
CA HIS A 20 12.64 -5.26 11.58
C HIS A 20 12.33 -6.71 11.91
N GLU A 21 11.75 -6.96 13.09
CA GLU A 21 11.14 -8.25 13.37
C GLU A 21 9.84 -8.40 12.57
N ILE A 22 9.82 -9.38 11.66
CA ILE A 22 8.65 -9.69 10.84
C ILE A 22 8.19 -11.12 11.12
N ILE A 23 6.98 -11.24 11.67
CA ILE A 23 6.36 -12.51 12.06
C ILE A 23 5.17 -12.79 11.14
N ALA A 24 5.25 -13.86 10.37
CA ALA A 24 4.11 -14.35 9.60
C ALA A 24 3.10 -15.05 10.52
N HIS A 25 1.82 -14.74 10.34
CA HIS A 25 0.74 -15.49 10.98
C HIS A 25 0.76 -16.94 10.49
N SER A 26 0.32 -17.89 11.33
CA SER A 26 0.40 -19.34 11.04
C SER A 26 -0.28 -19.80 9.75
N ASN A 27 -1.19 -19.00 9.19
CA ASN A 27 -1.84 -19.25 7.90
C ASN A 27 -1.18 -18.55 6.70
N ASN A 28 -0.05 -17.84 6.90
CA ASN A 28 0.71 -17.10 5.90
C ASN A 28 -0.07 -16.01 5.13
N ARG A 29 -1.21 -15.53 5.66
CA ARG A 29 -2.06 -14.51 5.01
C ARG A 29 -1.87 -13.09 5.52
N VAL A 30 -1.11 -12.93 6.59
CA VAL A 30 -0.80 -11.63 7.19
C VAL A 30 0.49 -11.76 7.96
N SER A 31 1.19 -10.65 8.16
CA SER A 31 2.40 -10.62 8.95
C SER A 31 2.43 -9.34 9.75
N SER A 32 2.97 -9.44 10.96
CA SER A 32 3.21 -8.30 11.83
C SER A 32 4.65 -7.85 11.60
N LEU A 33 4.84 -6.55 11.39
CA LEU A 33 6.15 -5.90 11.34
C LEU A 33 6.27 -5.04 12.60
N LEU A 34 7.29 -5.29 13.41
CA LEU A 34 7.50 -4.58 14.66
C LEU A 34 8.47 -3.42 14.45
N MET A 35 7.95 -2.19 14.57
CA MET A 35 8.75 -0.97 14.66
C MET A 35 9.09 -0.67 16.12
N THR A 36 10.20 0.03 16.36
CA THR A 36 10.46 0.58 17.69
C THR A 36 9.42 1.66 18.04
N LYS A 37 9.23 1.93 19.34
CA LYS A 37 8.26 2.96 19.78
C LYS A 37 8.52 4.34 19.13
N ASN A 38 9.79 4.74 19.02
CA ASN A 38 10.16 6.03 18.43
C ASN A 38 9.97 6.05 16.92
N GLU A 39 10.35 4.96 16.25
CA GLU A 39 10.15 4.81 14.81
C GLU A 39 8.66 4.84 14.45
N TYR A 40 7.83 4.04 15.12
CA TYR A 40 6.40 4.02 14.87
C TYR A 40 5.75 5.38 15.13
N LYS A 41 6.16 6.05 16.22
CA LYS A 41 5.70 7.41 16.50
C LYS A 41 6.07 8.38 15.37
N ASN A 42 7.31 8.34 14.89
CA ASN A 42 7.75 9.17 13.77
C ASN A 42 7.02 8.82 12.48
N TRP A 43 6.79 7.52 12.24
CA TRP A 43 6.10 7.02 11.07
C TRP A 43 4.71 7.63 10.93
N VAL A 44 3.99 7.72 12.05
CA VAL A 44 2.66 8.33 12.13
C VAL A 44 2.73 9.85 12.13
N ASP A 45 3.51 10.45 13.04
CA ASP A 45 3.49 11.90 13.27
C ASP A 45 4.04 12.72 12.11
N ASN A 46 4.98 12.16 11.35
CA ASN A 46 5.61 12.84 10.22
C ASN A 46 5.12 12.33 8.86
N ASP A 47 4.09 11.49 8.83
CA ASP A 47 3.60 10.82 7.62
C ASP A 47 4.75 10.18 6.81
N GLU A 48 5.58 9.35 7.47
CA GLU A 48 6.77 8.77 6.82
C GLU A 48 6.41 7.85 5.65
N PHE A 49 5.17 7.35 5.59
CA PHE A 49 4.69 6.65 4.40
C PHE A 49 4.76 7.51 3.14
N THR A 50 4.52 8.83 3.23
CA THR A 50 4.69 9.74 2.09
C THR A 50 6.16 9.98 1.75
N ASN A 51 7.05 9.89 2.73
CA ASN A 51 8.48 10.01 2.50
C ASN A 51 9.01 8.81 1.70
N SER A 52 9.54 9.09 0.50
CA SER A 52 9.98 8.03 -0.41
C SER A 52 11.09 7.18 0.16
N GLU A 53 12.08 7.76 0.83
CA GLU A 53 13.23 7.04 1.38
C GLU A 53 12.81 6.09 2.50
N LYS A 54 11.92 6.57 3.40
CA LYS A 54 11.39 5.76 4.51
C LYS A 54 10.57 4.58 4.01
N ARG A 55 9.63 4.86 3.10
CA ARG A 55 8.75 3.84 2.52
C ARG A 55 9.51 2.80 1.70
N THR A 56 10.46 3.21 0.86
CA THR A 56 11.27 2.25 0.09
C THR A 56 12.17 1.44 1.01
N SER A 57 12.81 2.04 2.02
CA SER A 57 13.62 1.31 3.00
C SER A 57 12.83 0.20 3.70
N LEU A 58 11.63 0.52 4.17
CA LEU A 58 10.76 -0.47 4.83
C LEU A 58 10.35 -1.61 3.88
N THR A 59 10.05 -1.27 2.62
CA THR A 59 9.64 -2.28 1.62
C THR A 59 10.80 -3.17 1.21
N ASN A 60 12.01 -2.62 1.05
CA ASN A 60 13.23 -3.40 0.79
C ASN A 60 13.48 -4.40 1.92
N ASP A 61 13.30 -3.98 3.18
CA ASP A 61 13.46 -4.86 4.33
C ASP A 61 12.45 -6.02 4.32
N ILE A 62 11.21 -5.77 3.94
CA ILE A 62 10.20 -6.81 3.73
C ILE A 62 10.67 -7.80 2.66
N TYR A 63 11.16 -7.34 1.50
CA TYR A 63 11.61 -8.24 0.44
C TYR A 63 12.88 -9.04 0.74
N LYS A 64 13.63 -8.72 1.81
CA LYS A 64 14.65 -9.65 2.31
C LYS A 64 14.02 -10.96 2.80
N LYS A 65 12.78 -10.91 3.31
CA LYS A 65 12.05 -12.06 3.88
C LYS A 65 11.04 -12.69 2.94
N TYR A 66 10.37 -11.91 2.09
CA TYR A 66 9.31 -12.42 1.21
C TYR A 66 9.79 -12.55 -0.22
N ALA A 67 9.38 -13.64 -0.87
CA ALA A 67 9.61 -13.82 -2.30
C ALA A 67 8.89 -12.73 -3.12
N ASP A 68 9.48 -12.33 -4.25
CA ASP A 68 8.87 -11.36 -5.16
C ASP A 68 7.71 -11.97 -5.96
N LYS A 69 6.56 -12.06 -5.30
CA LYS A 69 5.35 -12.74 -5.79
C LYS A 69 4.07 -11.92 -5.62
N TYR A 70 4.17 -10.73 -5.05
CA TYR A 70 3.02 -9.94 -4.63
C TYR A 70 2.87 -8.69 -5.50
N ASP A 71 1.69 -8.50 -6.08
CA ASP A 71 1.34 -7.27 -6.81
C ASP A 71 1.12 -6.08 -5.86
N PHE A 72 0.72 -6.34 -4.60
CA PHE A 72 0.34 -5.31 -3.63
C PHE A 72 0.86 -5.58 -2.22
N ILE A 73 1.32 -4.53 -1.53
CA ILE A 73 1.61 -4.55 -0.10
C ILE A 73 0.71 -3.55 0.62
N PHE A 74 0.11 -4.01 1.71
CA PHE A 74 -0.77 -3.22 2.57
C PHE A 74 -0.06 -3.05 3.91
N PHE A 75 0.31 -1.82 4.24
CA PHE A 75 0.68 -1.39 5.59
C PHE A 75 -0.61 -0.99 6.31
N ILE A 76 -0.89 -1.61 7.45
CA ILE A 76 -2.09 -1.31 8.23
C ILE A 76 -1.60 -0.85 9.59
N LEU A 77 -1.84 0.42 9.92
CA LEU A 77 -1.47 0.97 11.22
C LEU A 77 -2.29 0.29 12.32
N ASN A 78 -1.66 0.07 13.48
CA ASN A 78 -2.31 -0.52 14.63
C ASN A 78 -2.97 0.58 15.49
N GLU A 79 -3.85 1.35 14.87
CA GLU A 79 -4.54 2.48 15.47
C GLU A 79 -6.05 2.22 15.52
N PRO A 80 -6.74 2.66 16.57
CA PRO A 80 -8.19 2.50 16.71
C PRO A 80 -9.00 3.49 15.85
N SER A 81 -8.34 4.53 15.33
CA SER A 81 -8.89 5.57 14.46
C SER A 81 -7.77 6.26 13.70
N ILE A 82 -8.10 7.09 12.72
CA ILE A 82 -7.12 7.91 11.99
C ILE A 82 -6.30 8.76 12.98
N PRO A 83 -4.96 8.69 12.97
CA PRO A 83 -4.11 9.56 13.77
C PRO A 83 -4.26 11.03 13.37
N GLU A 84 -4.18 11.94 14.34
CA GLU A 84 -4.41 13.39 14.12
C GLU A 84 -3.50 14.00 13.03
N ASN A 85 -2.28 13.48 12.89
CA ASN A 85 -1.27 13.97 11.94
C ASN A 85 -1.39 13.38 10.53
N LEU A 86 -2.32 12.44 10.30
CA LEU A 86 -2.58 11.86 8.98
C LEU A 86 -3.89 12.42 8.42
N SER A 87 -3.82 13.02 7.22
CA SER A 87 -4.97 13.65 6.55
C SER A 87 -5.74 12.70 5.61
N TYR A 88 -5.49 11.40 5.70
CA TYR A 88 -6.05 10.39 4.81
C TYR A 88 -6.43 9.10 5.56
N TYR A 89 -7.48 8.43 5.09
CA TYR A 89 -7.90 7.11 5.61
C TYR A 89 -7.10 5.96 4.97
N GLY A 90 -6.77 6.13 3.70
CA GLY A 90 -5.99 5.23 2.87
C GLY A 90 -5.12 6.05 1.94
N LYS A 91 -3.97 5.51 1.57
CA LYS A 91 -3.09 6.14 0.58
C LYS A 91 -2.37 5.08 -0.23
N LEU A 92 -2.55 5.11 -1.54
CA LEU A 92 -1.80 4.31 -2.49
C LEU A 92 -0.60 5.06 -3.08
N ILE A 93 0.52 4.36 -3.19
CA ILE A 93 1.70 4.75 -3.98
C ILE A 93 1.89 3.73 -5.10
N GLY A 94 1.79 4.19 -6.35
CA GLY A 94 2.10 3.39 -7.52
C GLY A 94 3.59 3.07 -7.59
N VAL A 95 3.91 1.82 -7.93
CA VAL A 95 5.29 1.30 -8.03
C VAL A 95 5.60 0.89 -9.47
N SER A 96 4.69 0.19 -10.13
CA SER A 96 4.84 -0.15 -11.55
C SER A 96 3.49 -0.21 -12.25
N ASN A 97 3.48 0.17 -13.53
CA ASN A 97 2.36 -0.03 -14.43
C ASN A 97 2.88 -0.49 -15.80
N ASN A 98 2.45 -1.67 -16.22
CA ASN A 98 2.67 -2.22 -17.55
C ASN A 98 1.37 -2.40 -18.35
N VAL A 99 0.27 -1.82 -17.86
CA VAL A 99 -1.06 -1.91 -18.48
C VAL A 99 -1.36 -0.60 -19.20
N GLU A 100 -1.64 -0.71 -20.49
CA GLU A 100 -2.11 0.41 -21.32
C GLU A 100 -3.64 0.58 -21.21
N GLY A 101 -4.15 1.73 -21.65
CA GLY A 101 -5.60 1.99 -21.71
C GLY A 101 -6.27 2.28 -20.35
N THR A 102 -5.49 2.38 -19.28
CA THR A 102 -5.97 2.78 -17.94
C THR A 102 -5.91 4.29 -17.70
N GLY A 103 -5.39 5.05 -18.66
CA GLY A 103 -5.11 6.49 -18.52
C GLY A 103 -3.85 6.81 -17.71
N GLN A 104 -3.12 5.81 -17.24
CA GLN A 104 -1.81 5.97 -16.61
C GLN A 104 -0.70 5.70 -17.63
N GLY A 105 0.45 6.36 -17.45
CA GLY A 105 1.66 6.04 -18.21
C GLY A 105 2.20 4.66 -17.85
N ILE A 106 3.07 4.12 -18.71
CA ILE A 106 3.84 2.91 -18.45
C ILE A 106 5.11 3.31 -17.67
N TYR A 107 5.37 2.66 -16.54
CA TYR A 107 6.52 2.93 -15.67
C TYR A 107 6.87 1.72 -14.80
N ASP A 108 8.11 1.67 -14.31
CA ASP A 108 8.55 0.64 -13.38
C ASP A 108 9.61 1.17 -12.41
N TYR A 109 9.25 1.28 -11.13
CA TYR A 109 10.12 1.64 -10.02
C TYR A 109 10.34 0.47 -9.06
N SER A 110 9.91 -0.74 -9.40
CA SER A 110 9.89 -1.92 -8.52
C SER A 110 11.23 -2.21 -7.83
N THR A 111 12.34 -2.02 -8.54
CA THR A 111 13.70 -2.23 -8.02
C THR A 111 14.03 -1.30 -6.85
N GLN A 112 13.49 -0.08 -6.82
CA GLN A 112 13.67 0.85 -5.71
C GLN A 112 12.98 0.36 -4.42
N TYR A 113 11.98 -0.50 -4.56
CA TYR A 113 11.21 -1.07 -3.45
C TYR A 113 11.70 -2.48 -3.06
N GLY A 114 12.73 -3.02 -3.69
CA GLY A 114 13.22 -4.38 -3.45
C GLY A 114 12.50 -5.48 -4.24
N SER A 115 11.54 -5.11 -5.08
CA SER A 115 10.84 -6.04 -5.98
C SER A 115 11.62 -6.21 -7.30
N SER A 116 11.51 -7.39 -7.92
CA SER A 116 12.09 -7.73 -9.22
C SER A 116 11.06 -7.61 -10.36
N GLY A 117 10.19 -6.60 -10.29
CA GLY A 117 9.20 -6.29 -11.32
C GLY A 117 7.78 -6.83 -11.08
N LYS A 118 7.48 -7.40 -9.92
CA LYS A 118 6.11 -7.86 -9.58
C LYS A 118 5.27 -6.80 -8.89
N LEU A 119 5.86 -5.95 -8.07
CA LEU A 119 5.12 -5.01 -7.24
C LEU A 119 4.48 -3.90 -8.09
N LYS A 120 3.15 -3.81 -8.05
CA LYS A 120 2.38 -2.77 -8.74
C LYS A 120 2.15 -1.54 -7.88
N ALA A 121 1.79 -1.74 -6.62
CA ALA A 121 1.61 -0.63 -5.69
C ALA A 121 1.76 -1.06 -4.24
N ILE A 122 1.98 -0.08 -3.37
CA ILE A 122 1.91 -0.23 -1.93
C ILE A 122 0.92 0.78 -1.37
N MET A 123 0.26 0.43 -0.27
CA MET A 123 -0.71 1.31 0.34
C MET A 123 -0.65 1.26 1.87
N GLN A 124 -0.98 2.39 2.48
CA GLN A 124 -1.18 2.52 3.91
C GLN A 124 -2.66 2.70 4.22
N LEU A 125 -3.15 1.96 5.19
CA LEU A 125 -4.45 2.16 5.84
C LEU A 125 -4.21 2.64 7.27
N THR A 126 -4.90 3.68 7.70
CA THR A 126 -4.65 4.31 9.02
C THR A 126 -5.32 3.61 10.20
N GLY A 127 -5.89 2.42 9.97
CA GLY A 127 -6.62 1.62 10.95
C GLY A 127 -7.06 0.29 10.35
N LEU A 128 -7.32 -0.71 11.19
CA LEU A 128 -7.68 -2.06 10.76
C LEU A 128 -9.08 -2.13 10.13
N GLU A 129 -10.01 -1.31 10.63
CA GLU A 129 -11.39 -1.20 10.14
C GLU A 129 -11.45 -0.79 8.66
N TYR A 130 -10.46 -0.03 8.20
CA TYR A 130 -10.36 0.45 6.82
C TYR A 130 -10.07 -0.64 5.80
N LEU A 131 -9.57 -1.80 6.26
CA LEU A 131 -9.43 -2.98 5.40
C LEU A 131 -10.79 -3.61 5.07
N ARG A 132 -11.75 -3.60 6.00
CA ARG A 132 -13.04 -4.30 5.84
C ARG A 132 -14.18 -3.40 5.34
N GLY A 133 -14.21 -2.14 5.78
CA GLY A 133 -15.32 -1.22 5.51
C GLY A 133 -14.90 0.19 5.11
N GLY A 134 -13.61 0.40 4.79
CA GLY A 134 -13.07 1.71 4.45
C GLY A 134 -12.39 1.74 3.07
N PRO A 135 -11.36 2.58 2.89
CA PRO A 135 -10.79 2.90 1.58
C PRO A 135 -10.02 1.76 0.90
N ALA A 136 -9.81 0.59 1.51
CA ALA A 136 -8.97 -0.46 0.91
C ALA A 136 -9.35 -0.82 -0.55
N LEU A 137 -10.65 -0.90 -0.86
CA LEU A 137 -11.12 -1.12 -2.23
C LEU A 137 -10.90 0.12 -3.12
N HIS A 138 -11.12 1.31 -2.59
CA HIS A 138 -10.88 2.58 -3.28
C HIS A 138 -9.41 2.73 -3.66
N GLU A 139 -8.49 2.51 -2.71
CA GLU A 139 -7.05 2.52 -2.94
C GLU A 139 -6.66 1.50 -4.01
N LEU A 140 -7.14 0.25 -3.90
CA LEU A 140 -6.84 -0.77 -4.90
C LEU A 140 -7.34 -0.36 -6.30
N ALA A 141 -8.49 0.29 -6.41
CA ALA A 141 -9.06 0.75 -7.67
C ALA A 141 -8.22 1.84 -8.36
N HIS A 142 -7.40 2.60 -7.62
CA HIS A 142 -6.49 3.59 -8.23
C HIS A 142 -5.53 3.02 -9.26
N ASN A 143 -5.24 1.70 -9.23
CA ASN A 143 -4.37 1.05 -10.21
C ASN A 143 -4.98 0.95 -11.62
N TRP A 144 -6.31 0.99 -11.75
CA TRP A 144 -6.96 0.71 -13.04
C TRP A 144 -8.12 1.65 -13.39
N ALA A 145 -8.93 2.04 -12.41
CA ALA A 145 -10.22 2.67 -12.66
C ALA A 145 -10.18 4.21 -12.60
N ASN A 146 -9.15 4.79 -11.97
CA ASN A 146 -9.16 6.21 -11.64
C ASN A 146 -8.82 7.14 -12.83
N PHE A 147 -8.18 6.62 -13.88
CA PHE A 147 -7.67 7.46 -14.98
C PHE A 147 -8.24 7.08 -16.35
N GLY A 148 -9.02 6.00 -16.46
CA GLY A 148 -9.55 5.51 -17.74
C GLY A 148 -10.64 6.39 -18.36
N ILE A 149 -11.11 7.40 -17.64
CA ILE A 149 -12.10 8.39 -18.10
C ILE A 149 -11.50 9.77 -17.84
N ASP A 150 -11.44 10.61 -18.87
CA ASP A 150 -11.02 12.01 -18.74
C ASP A 150 -11.97 12.72 -17.76
N SER A 151 -11.49 12.94 -16.54
CA SER A 151 -12.19 13.73 -15.54
C SER A 151 -11.66 15.16 -15.58
N HIS A 152 -12.58 16.10 -15.71
CA HIS A 152 -12.27 17.52 -15.58
C HIS A 152 -12.60 17.92 -14.14
N TYR A 153 -11.60 18.37 -13.38
CA TYR A 153 -11.84 18.96 -12.07
C TYR A 153 -12.44 20.36 -12.27
N ILE A 154 -13.69 20.53 -11.84
CA ILE A 154 -14.34 21.84 -11.79
C ILE A 154 -14.29 22.29 -10.33
N ASP A 155 -13.36 23.21 -10.02
CA ASP A 155 -13.22 23.80 -8.68
C ASP A 155 -14.26 24.91 -8.46
N GLY A 156 -15.52 24.50 -8.37
CA GLY A 156 -16.61 25.42 -8.08
C GLY A 156 -17.97 24.74 -8.15
N PRO A 157 -18.95 25.16 -7.33
CA PRO A 157 -20.31 24.79 -7.58
C PRO A 157 -20.68 25.29 -8.97
N GLY A 158 -20.95 24.38 -9.90
CA GLY A 158 -21.54 24.74 -11.19
C GLY A 158 -22.82 25.55 -10.94
N ASN A 159 -23.04 26.59 -11.74
CA ASN A 159 -24.33 27.27 -11.71
C ASN A 159 -25.35 26.42 -12.48
N ASN A 160 -26.58 26.31 -11.96
CA ASN A 160 -27.69 25.53 -12.55
C ASN A 160 -27.52 24.00 -12.56
N ILE A 161 -26.86 23.41 -11.56
CA ILE A 161 -26.91 21.94 -11.38
C ILE A 161 -28.31 21.57 -10.87
N SER A 162 -29.13 20.99 -11.75
CA SER A 162 -30.44 20.43 -11.43
C SER A 162 -30.37 18.90 -11.51
N SER A 163 -29.79 18.27 -10.48
CA SER A 163 -30.01 16.85 -10.19
C SER A 163 -29.85 16.66 -8.69
N PHE A 164 -30.76 16.05 -7.94
CA PHE A 164 -31.68 14.96 -8.24
C PHE A 164 -33.04 15.22 -7.57
N ASN A 165 -34.14 14.79 -8.21
CA ASN A 165 -35.42 14.57 -7.52
C ASN A 165 -35.32 13.32 -6.64
#